data_AF-X5UVV9-F1
#
_entry.id   AF-X5UVV9-F1
#
_cell.length_a   1.000
_cell.length_b   1.000
_cell.length_c   1.000
_cell.angle_alpha   90.00
_cell.angle_beta   90.00
_cell.angle_gamma   90.00
#
_symmetry.space_group_name_H-M   'P 1'
#
loop_
_entity.id
_entity.type
_entity.pdbx_description
1 polymer ?
#
loop_
_entity_poly.entity_id
_entity_poly.type
_entity_poly.pdbx_seq_one_letter_code
_entity_poly.pdbx_strand_id
1 'polypeptide(L)'
;MALEFEDFTRGFVAALVDADRTSFQPKNEEQRKALYRVHAMVQNEVGEARKSPTNLDWLKTVVRIRNALAPGQTGAFDQFETALRDLQLSLTESPNPSYEDITFPISRPFAKSVLGRLKPRERALVQKAVGTFLQGANV
;
A
#
# COMPACT_ATOMS: atom_id res chain seq x y z
N MET A 1 -0.88 0.13 19.32
CA MET A 1 -0.31 1.07 18.34
C MET A 1 -1.27 1.14 17.15
N ALA A 2 -1.54 2.34 16.61
CA ALA A 2 -2.36 2.52 15.41
C ALA A 2 -1.55 2.15 14.16
N LEU A 3 -2.20 1.72 13.08
CA LEU A 3 -1.52 1.46 11.81
C LEU A 3 -0.96 2.78 11.25
N GLU A 4 0.35 2.86 11.11
CA GLU A 4 1.02 3.99 10.47
C GLU A 4 1.16 3.77 8.96
N PHE A 5 1.50 4.83 8.22
CA PHE A 5 1.63 4.75 6.76
C PHE A 5 2.75 3.81 6.31
N GLU A 6 3.85 3.75 7.07
CA GLU A 6 4.96 2.83 6.82
C GLU A 6 4.53 1.36 7.00
N ASP A 7 3.76 1.07 8.07
CA ASP A 7 3.21 -0.26 8.31
C ASP A 7 2.20 -0.66 7.24
N PHE A 8 1.37 0.29 6.78
CA PHE A 8 0.48 0.09 5.65
C PHE A 8 1.26 -0.23 4.37
N THR A 9 2.31 0.53 4.07
CA THR A 9 3.16 0.34 2.88
C THR A 9 3.87 -1.01 2.92
N ARG A 10 4.45 -1.37 4.07
CA ARG A 10 5.07 -2.68 4.28
C ARG A 10 4.06 -3.81 4.18
N GLY A 11 2.87 -3.63 4.74
CA GLY A 11 1.75 -4.56 4.59
C GLY A 11 1.31 -4.72 3.14
N PHE A 12 1.22 -3.62 2.39
CA PHE A 12 0.84 -3.60 0.98
C PHE A 12 1.84 -4.40 0.13
N VAL A 13 3.14 -4.17 0.32
CA VAL A 13 4.19 -4.95 -0.36
C VAL A 13 4.13 -6.43 0.04
N ALA A 14 3.95 -6.73 1.31
CA ALA A 14 3.79 -8.12 1.76
C ALA A 14 2.56 -8.79 1.11
N ALA A 15 1.43 -8.10 1.02
CA ALA A 15 0.25 -8.63 0.36
C ALA A 15 0.42 -8.78 -1.16
N LEU A 16 1.18 -7.89 -1.82
CA LEU A 16 1.55 -8.07 -3.23
C LEU A 16 2.41 -9.33 -3.43
N VAL A 17 3.44 -9.53 -2.60
CA VAL A 17 4.32 -10.69 -2.68
C VAL A 17 3.59 -11.99 -2.36
N ASP A 18 2.67 -11.98 -1.38
CA ASP A 18 1.81 -13.13 -1.08
C ASP A 18 0.88 -13.48 -2.26
N ALA A 19 0.53 -12.48 -3.08
CA ALA A 19 -0.25 -12.61 -4.32
C ALA A 19 0.61 -12.77 -5.59
N ASP A 20 1.88 -13.17 -5.47
CA ASP A 20 2.80 -13.41 -6.59
C ASP A 20 3.17 -12.19 -7.44
N ARG A 21 3.04 -10.99 -6.88
CA ARG A 21 3.60 -9.76 -7.48
C ARG A 21 4.77 -9.26 -6.65
N THR A 22 5.97 -9.39 -7.20
CA THR A 22 7.22 -8.97 -6.55
C THR A 22 7.78 -7.66 -7.09
N SER A 23 7.10 -7.04 -8.07
CA SER A 23 7.52 -5.77 -8.65
C SER A 23 6.36 -4.80 -8.81
N PHE A 24 6.70 -3.51 -8.81
CA PHE A 24 5.79 -2.38 -8.93
C PHE A 24 6.42 -1.31 -9.82
N GLN A 25 5.65 -0.78 -10.77
CA GLN A 25 6.05 0.24 -11.73
C GLN A 25 5.16 1.47 -11.56
N PRO A 26 5.56 2.45 -10.73
CA PRO A 26 4.73 3.62 -10.46
C PRO A 26 4.44 4.47 -11.72
N LYS A 27 5.40 4.49 -12.65
CA LYS A 27 5.31 5.26 -13.89
C LYS A 27 4.35 4.63 -14.90
N ASN A 28 4.09 3.32 -14.81
CA ASN A 28 3.16 2.62 -15.69
C ASN A 28 1.74 3.18 -15.50
N GLU A 29 1.08 3.52 -16.61
CA GLU A 29 -0.25 4.18 -16.57
C GLU A 29 -1.32 3.30 -15.93
N GLU A 30 -1.31 1.99 -16.18
CA GLU A 30 -2.27 1.04 -15.62
C GLU A 30 -2.08 0.90 -14.11
N GLN A 31 -0.84 0.77 -13.65
CA GLN A 31 -0.54 0.72 -12.22
C GLN A 31 -0.89 2.04 -11.52
N ARG A 32 -0.68 3.18 -12.19
CA ARG A 32 -1.12 4.48 -11.67
C ARG A 32 -2.64 4.56 -11.55
N LYS A 33 -3.38 4.13 -12.58
CA LYS A 33 -4.86 4.01 -12.53
C LYS A 33 -5.30 3.06 -11.40
N ALA A 34 -4.58 1.96 -11.20
CA ALA A 34 -4.83 1.05 -10.09
C ALA A 34 -4.61 1.72 -8.73
N LEU A 35 -3.57 2.53 -8.56
CA LEU A 35 -3.35 3.33 -7.34
C LEU A 35 -4.47 4.35 -7.10
N TYR A 36 -4.99 5.00 -8.15
CA TYR A 36 -6.18 5.85 -8.01
C TYR A 36 -7.39 5.08 -7.48
N ARG A 37 -7.59 3.84 -7.92
CA ARG A 37 -8.65 2.95 -7.39
C ARG A 37 -8.39 2.59 -5.94
N VAL A 38 -7.14 2.31 -5.55
CA VAL A 38 -6.76 2.08 -4.15
C VAL A 38 -7.07 3.31 -3.30
N HIS A 39 -6.65 4.50 -3.73
CA HIS A 39 -6.93 5.75 -3.02
C HIS A 39 -8.45 5.99 -2.87
N ALA A 40 -9.23 5.78 -3.94
CA ALA A 40 -10.69 5.88 -3.88
C ALA A 40 -11.31 4.84 -2.93
N MET A 41 -10.78 3.62 -2.89
CA MET A 41 -11.20 2.59 -1.95
C MET A 41 -10.94 3.00 -0.50
N VAL A 42 -9.75 3.54 -0.20
CA VAL A 42 -9.41 4.03 1.14
C VAL A 42 -10.30 5.25 1.50
N GLN A 43 -10.59 6.13 0.55
CA GLN A 43 -11.53 7.23 0.73
C GLN A 43 -12.95 6.74 1.07
N ASN A 44 -13.43 5.66 0.45
CA ASN A 44 -14.71 5.05 0.81
C ASN A 44 -14.68 4.47 2.24
N GLU A 45 -13.56 3.86 2.63
CA GLU A 45 -13.37 3.36 3.99
C GLU A 45 -13.39 4.49 5.04
N VAL A 46 -12.87 5.68 4.72
CA VAL A 46 -13.04 6.89 5.54
C VAL A 46 -14.53 7.23 5.69
N GLY A 47 -15.30 7.16 4.60
CA GLY A 47 -16.74 7.39 4.60
C GLY A 47 -17.49 6.44 5.54
N GLU A 48 -17.19 5.14 5.48
CA GLU A 48 -17.78 4.14 6.37
C GLU A 48 -17.35 4.34 7.83
N ALA A 49 -16.08 4.66 8.07
CA ALA A 49 -15.58 4.92 9.42
C ALA A 49 -16.27 6.13 10.08
N ARG A 50 -16.64 7.16 9.29
CA ARG A 50 -17.38 8.35 9.78
C ARG A 50 -18.80 8.06 10.24
N LYS A 51 -19.45 7.02 9.73
CA LYS A 51 -20.85 6.69 10.06
C LYS A 51 -21.04 6.20 11.50
N SER A 52 -19.95 5.82 12.18
CA SER A 52 -20.01 5.28 13.53
C SER A 52 -19.13 6.09 14.49
N PRO A 53 -19.71 6.73 15.53
CA PRO A 53 -18.95 7.52 16.50
C PRO A 53 -17.91 6.72 17.30
N THR A 54 -18.08 5.40 17.42
CA THR A 54 -17.16 4.50 18.13
C THR A 54 -15.88 4.20 17.34
N ASN A 55 -15.81 4.60 16.06
CA ASN A 55 -14.68 4.33 15.18
C ASN A 55 -13.70 5.52 15.07
N LEU A 56 -13.71 6.50 15.98
CA LEU A 56 -12.87 7.70 15.87
C LEU A 56 -11.38 7.39 15.68
N ASP A 57 -10.83 6.41 16.39
CA ASP A 57 -9.41 6.05 16.25
C ASP A 57 -9.12 5.39 14.90
N TRP A 58 -10.02 4.52 14.44
CA TRP A 58 -9.92 3.94 13.09
C TRP A 58 -10.05 5.00 12.00
N LEU A 59 -10.98 5.95 12.17
CA LEU A 59 -11.17 7.06 11.26
C LEU A 59 -9.87 7.87 11.13
N LYS A 60 -9.20 8.19 12.24
CA LYS A 60 -7.91 8.89 12.23
C LYS A 60 -6.85 8.09 11.46
N THR A 61 -6.76 6.78 11.70
CA THR A 61 -5.85 5.88 10.97
C THR A 61 -6.10 5.91 9.47
N VAL A 62 -7.34 5.65 9.03
CA VAL A 62 -7.65 5.57 7.60
C VAL A 62 -7.52 6.94 6.92
N VAL A 63 -7.85 8.04 7.61
CA VAL A 63 -7.63 9.40 7.09
C VAL A 63 -6.14 9.68 6.89
N ARG A 64 -5.27 9.26 7.82
CA ARG A 64 -3.83 9.42 7.67
C ARG A 64 -3.29 8.66 6.47
N ILE A 65 -3.69 7.39 6.33
CA ILE A 65 -3.33 6.55 5.18
C ILE A 65 -3.83 7.17 3.88
N ARG A 66 -5.08 7.61 3.83
CA ARG A 66 -5.67 8.28 2.66
C ARG A 66 -4.88 9.50 2.25
N ASN A 67 -4.54 10.37 3.20
CA ASN A 67 -3.80 11.59 2.92
C ASN A 67 -2.39 11.29 2.40
N ALA A 68 -1.73 10.26 2.92
CA ALA A 68 -0.41 9.84 2.46
C ALA A 68 -0.44 9.13 1.09
N LEU A 69 -1.56 8.48 0.76
CA LEU A 69 -1.85 7.92 -0.56
C LEU A 69 -2.45 8.94 -1.54
N ALA A 70 -2.59 10.21 -1.18
CA ALA A 70 -3.20 11.18 -2.06
C ALA A 70 -2.26 11.48 -3.24
N PRO A 71 -2.76 11.49 -4.48
CA PRO A 71 -1.97 11.91 -5.62
C PRO A 71 -1.62 13.41 -5.51
N GLY A 72 -0.41 13.77 -5.92
CA GLY A 72 0.05 15.15 -6.03
C GLY A 72 -0.65 15.91 -7.18
N GLN A 73 -0.29 17.18 -7.36
CA GLN A 73 -0.88 18.04 -8.41
C GLN A 73 -0.67 17.50 -9.83
N THR A 74 0.41 16.75 -10.05
CA THR A 74 0.74 16.09 -11.32
C THR A 74 0.10 14.72 -11.48
N GLY A 75 -0.65 14.25 -10.48
CA GLY A 75 -1.25 12.92 -10.44
C GLY A 75 -0.29 11.79 -10.06
N ALA A 76 0.95 12.12 -9.69
CA ALA A 76 1.92 11.16 -9.18
C ALA A 76 1.65 10.82 -7.71
N PHE A 77 2.02 9.61 -7.28
CA PHE A 77 1.86 9.15 -5.89
C PHE A 77 3.18 9.27 -5.13
N ASP A 78 3.80 10.44 -5.18
CA ASP A 78 5.20 10.67 -4.77
C ASP A 78 5.52 10.17 -3.36
N GLN A 79 4.62 10.40 -2.38
CA GLN A 79 4.82 9.94 -1.00
C GLN A 79 4.81 8.41 -0.89
N PHE A 80 3.91 7.75 -1.60
CA PHE A 80 3.83 6.30 -1.62
C PHE A 80 5.01 5.69 -2.38
N GLU A 81 5.40 6.28 -3.51
CA GLU A 81 6.60 5.88 -4.25
C GLU A 81 7.87 6.01 -3.40
N THR A 82 8.01 7.11 -2.67
CA THR A 82 9.13 7.32 -1.74
C THR A 82 9.15 6.25 -0.66
N ALA A 83 8.00 5.99 -0.01
CA ALA A 83 7.91 4.94 1.01
C ALA A 83 8.20 3.54 0.47
N LEU A 84 7.80 3.22 -0.77
CA LEU A 84 8.13 1.96 -1.43
C LEU A 84 9.63 1.84 -1.72
N ARG A 85 10.29 2.94 -2.13
CA ARG A 85 11.74 2.97 -2.37
C ARG A 85 12.53 2.87 -1.08
N ASP A 86 12.12 3.56 -0.03
CA ASP A 86 12.73 3.45 1.29
C ASP A 86 12.61 2.02 1.83
N LEU A 87 11.43 1.40 1.64
CA LEU A 87 11.23 0.00 1.99
C LEU A 87 12.13 -0.91 1.16
N GLN A 88 12.26 -0.67 -0.15
CA GLN A 88 13.18 -1.43 -1.00
C GLN A 88 14.62 -1.34 -0.47
N LEU A 89 15.12 -0.14 -0.18
CA LEU A 89 16.45 0.07 0.39
C LEU A 89 16.64 -0.64 1.74
N SER A 90 15.60 -0.68 2.58
CA SER A 90 15.64 -1.41 3.85
C SER A 90 15.67 -2.94 3.69
N LEU A 91 15.27 -3.45 2.53
CA LEU A 91 15.16 -4.88 2.22
C LEU A 91 16.28 -5.38 1.31
N THR A 92 17.11 -4.49 0.74
CA THR A 92 18.18 -4.84 -0.20
C THR A 92 19.50 -4.21 0.21
N GLU A 93 20.56 -5.01 0.35
CA GLU A 93 21.93 -4.52 0.63
C GLU A 93 22.56 -3.80 -0.58
N SER A 94 21.93 -3.83 -1.75
CA SER A 94 22.45 -3.20 -2.97
C SER A 94 21.36 -2.35 -3.64
N PRO A 95 21.63 -1.07 -3.96
CA PRO A 95 20.67 -0.21 -4.63
C PRO A 95 20.29 -0.80 -6.00
N ASN A 96 18.99 -0.87 -6.28
CA ASN A 96 18.48 -1.37 -7.56
C ASN A 96 18.98 -0.46 -8.70
N PRO A 97 19.67 -0.99 -9.72
CA PRO A 97 20.13 -0.18 -10.86
C PRO A 97 18.99 0.27 -11.78
N SER A 98 17.79 -0.32 -11.67
CA SER A 98 16.62 0.11 -12.42
C SER A 98 15.79 1.13 -11.64
N TYR A 99 15.71 2.36 -12.15
CA TYR A 99 14.88 3.43 -11.58
C TYR A 99 13.38 3.27 -11.91
N GLU A 100 13.03 2.40 -12.85
CA GLU A 100 11.66 2.25 -13.36
C GLU A 100 10.86 1.22 -12.55
N ASP A 101 11.51 0.14 -12.12
CA ASP A 101 10.90 -0.95 -11.37
C ASP A 101 11.30 -0.88 -9.90
N ILE A 102 10.31 -0.96 -9.01
CA ILE A 102 10.52 -1.22 -7.59
C ILE A 102 10.31 -2.71 -7.37
N THR A 103 11.38 -3.45 -7.15
CA THR A 103 11.37 -4.90 -6.91
C THR A 103 11.57 -5.18 -5.44
N PHE A 104 10.76 -6.10 -4.90
CA PHE A 104 10.78 -6.50 -3.50
C PHE A 104 11.30 -7.94 -3.37
N PRO A 105 12.59 -8.16 -3.08
CA PRO A 105 13.18 -9.50 -2.99
C PRO A 105 12.92 -10.13 -1.61
N ILE A 106 11.67 -10.09 -1.15
CA ILE A 106 11.26 -10.78 0.08
C ILE A 106 10.55 -12.08 -0.26
N SER A 107 10.73 -13.09 0.59
CA SER A 107 10.09 -14.40 0.39
C SER A 107 8.61 -14.36 0.80
N ARG A 108 7.78 -15.23 0.20
CA ARG A 108 6.37 -15.37 0.63
C ARG A 108 6.22 -15.70 2.12
N PRO A 109 7.05 -16.57 2.75
CA PRO A 109 7.00 -16.78 4.20
C PRO A 109 7.25 -15.51 5.01
N PHE A 110 8.21 -14.67 4.59
CA PHE A 110 8.46 -13.38 5.23
C PHE A 110 7.25 -12.44 5.07
N ALA A 111 6.68 -12.36 3.87
CA ALA A 111 5.47 -11.59 3.60
C ALA A 111 4.29 -12.03 4.49
N LYS A 112 4.05 -13.34 4.63
CA LYS A 112 3.03 -13.88 5.53
C LYS A 112 3.28 -13.53 7.00
N SER A 113 4.53 -13.56 7.44
CA SER A 113 4.92 -13.11 8.79
C SER A 113 4.59 -11.63 9.02
N VAL A 114 4.90 -10.76 8.05
CA VAL A 114 4.55 -9.33 8.11
C VAL A 114 3.03 -9.15 8.23
N LEU A 115 2.25 -9.82 7.38
CA LEU A 115 0.78 -9.75 7.41
C LEU A 115 0.20 -10.32 8.72
N GLY A 116 0.87 -11.30 9.33
CA GLY A 116 0.48 -11.89 10.62
C GLY A 116 0.66 -10.95 11.82
N ARG A 117 1.47 -9.89 11.69
CA ARG A 117 1.67 -8.88 12.76
C ARG A 117 0.61 -7.78 12.75
N LEU A 118 -0.13 -7.63 11.65
CA LEU A 118 -1.20 -6.64 11.53
C LEU A 118 -2.45 -7.11 12.27
N LYS A 119 -3.20 -6.17 12.87
CA LYS A 119 -4.51 -6.50 13.46
C LYS A 119 -5.49 -6.93 12.35
N PRO A 120 -6.53 -7.73 12.66
CA PRO A 120 -7.45 -8.23 11.64
C PRO A 120 -8.05 -7.15 10.73
N ARG A 121 -8.43 -6.00 11.30
CA ARG A 121 -9.01 -4.86 10.55
C ARG A 121 -7.98 -4.18 9.63
N GLU A 122 -6.74 -4.07 10.10
CA GLU A 122 -5.61 -3.47 9.36
C GLU A 122 -5.20 -4.38 8.19
N ARG A 123 -5.07 -5.67 8.46
CA ARG A 123 -4.82 -6.70 7.45
C ARG A 123 -5.91 -6.71 6.38
N ALA A 124 -7.19 -6.61 6.77
CA ALA A 124 -8.30 -6.54 5.83
C ALA A 124 -8.22 -5.30 4.93
N LEU A 125 -7.87 -4.13 5.48
CA LEU A 125 -7.65 -2.91 4.69
C LEU A 125 -6.53 -3.09 3.66
N VAL A 126 -5.38 -3.65 4.08
CA VAL A 126 -4.22 -3.91 3.23
C VAL A 126 -4.55 -4.92 2.13
N GLN A 127 -5.19 -6.04 2.48
CA GLN A 127 -5.58 -7.07 1.50
C GLN A 127 -6.61 -6.53 0.50
N LYS A 128 -7.56 -5.70 0.95
CA LYS A 128 -8.53 -5.02 0.08
C LYS A 128 -7.84 -4.02 -0.84
N ALA A 129 -6.83 -3.29 -0.36
CA ALA A 129 -6.01 -2.38 -1.16
C ALA A 129 -5.28 -3.13 -2.28
N VAL A 130 -4.57 -4.21 -1.94
CA VAL A 130 -3.88 -5.04 -2.94
C VAL A 130 -4.88 -5.69 -3.91
N GLY A 131 -5.99 -6.22 -3.43
CA GLY A 131 -7.03 -6.77 -4.32
C GLY A 131 -7.56 -5.73 -5.33
N THR A 132 -7.80 -4.50 -4.86
CA THR A 132 -8.22 -3.37 -5.72
C THR A 132 -7.14 -2.98 -6.72
N PHE A 133 -5.87 -2.99 -6.28
CA PHE A 133 -4.73 -2.72 -7.13
C PHE A 133 -4.60 -3.77 -8.25
N LEU A 134 -4.62 -5.07 -7.90
CA LEU A 134 -4.47 -6.17 -8.87
C LEU A 134 -5.62 -6.26 -9.87
N GLN A 135 -6.84 -5.86 -9.49
CA GLN A 135 -7.97 -5.76 -10.43
C GLN A 135 -7.82 -4.61 -11.45
N GLY A 136 -7.01 -3.60 -11.14
CA GLY A 136 -6.77 -2.44 -12.02
C GLY A 136 -5.47 -2.50 -12.80
N ALA A 137 -4.46 -3.17 -12.26
CA ALA A 137 -3.20 -3.47 -12.91
C ALA A 137 -3.38 -4.76 -13.72
N ASN A 138 -4.05 -4.66 -14.86
CA ASN A 138 -4.23 -5.77 -15.78
C ASN A 138 -2.86 -6.12 -16.41
N VAL A 139 -2.17 -7.10 -15.84
CA VAL A 139 -1.06 -7.82 -16.48
C VAL A 139 -1.33 -9.30 -16.35
#